data_AF-A0A928PYW8-F1
#
_entry.id   AF-A0A928PYW8-F1
#
_cell.length_a   1.000
_cell.length_b   1.000
_cell.length_c   1.000
_cell.angle_alpha   90.00
_cell.angle_beta   90.00
_cell.angle_gamma   90.00
#
_symmetry.space_group_name_H-M   'P 1'
#
loop_
_entity.id
_entity.type
_entity.pdbx_description
1 polymer ?
#
loop_
_entity_poly.entity_id
_entity_poly.type
_entity_poly.pdbx_seq_one_letter_code
_entity_poly.pdbx_strand_id
1 'polypeptide(L)'
;MLSELLRGNLTLETAIIHILVILVIVFLVLPIHEFAHAGAAYLLGDKSIKHRGRLTFNPLSHVDPLGALCLLLLGFGWAKPVPIDPRNFKNPKVGMALTAFAGPLSNFICALISGAALILTINLAPKEFFLYFYELGEDTLVAQVFYYLILFLYNFLAINVSLAIFNLIPLPPLDGSKVLYLFLPYKAIDFINQLQRYAYIIIYGVIIMLSRSGALGGITDFFVNICLFGNNLGDLIYNAAISALF
;
A
#
# COMPACT_ATOMS: atom_id res chain seq x y z
N MET A 1 15.95 -2.65 7.11
CA MET A 1 15.97 -4.12 7.33
C MET A 1 17.31 -4.76 6.95
N LEU A 2 17.71 -4.84 5.68
CA LEU A 2 19.00 -5.48 5.32
C LEU A 2 20.22 -4.80 5.96
N SER A 3 20.25 -3.46 5.98
CA SER A 3 21.29 -2.69 6.66
C SER A 3 21.33 -2.89 8.17
N GLU A 4 20.18 -3.20 8.78
CA GLU A 4 20.02 -3.41 10.23
C GLU A 4 20.45 -4.84 10.60
N LEU A 5 20.08 -5.82 9.75
CA LEU A 5 20.53 -7.22 9.86
C LEU A 5 22.05 -7.33 9.71
N LEU A 6 22.63 -6.63 8.71
CA LEU A 6 24.08 -6.57 8.50
C LEU A 6 24.84 -5.86 9.63
N ARG A 7 24.16 -5.00 10.39
CA ARG A 7 24.70 -4.32 11.58
C ARG A 7 24.54 -5.14 12.86
N GLY A 8 23.87 -6.29 12.81
CA GLY A 8 23.59 -7.13 13.99
C GLY A 8 22.46 -6.61 14.87
N ASN A 9 21.71 -5.58 14.43
CA ASN A 9 20.61 -4.99 15.18
C ASN A 9 19.29 -5.78 15.01
N LEU A 10 19.22 -6.67 14.01
CA LEU A 10 18.08 -7.57 13.75
C LEU A 10 18.57 -9.01 13.74
N THR A 11 17.82 -9.88 14.41
CA THR A 11 18.00 -11.34 14.30
C THR A 11 17.42 -11.85 12.98
N LEU A 12 17.87 -13.01 12.51
CA LEU A 12 17.31 -13.65 11.32
C LEU A 12 15.81 -13.95 11.49
N GLU A 13 15.42 -14.37 12.68
CA GLU A 13 14.03 -14.65 13.05
C GLU A 13 13.14 -13.42 12.90
N THR A 14 13.53 -12.29 13.49
CA THR A 14 12.77 -11.03 13.42
C THR A 14 12.66 -10.51 11.98
N ALA A 15 13.71 -10.72 11.16
CA ALA A 15 13.67 -10.37 9.74
C ALA A 15 12.69 -11.25 8.95
N ILE A 16 12.66 -12.56 9.20
CA ILE A 16 11.72 -13.49 8.55
C ILE A 16 10.28 -13.11 8.90
N ILE A 17 10.00 -12.86 10.19
CA ILE A 17 8.67 -12.45 10.64
C ILE A 17 8.23 -11.15 9.93
N HIS A 18 9.10 -10.15 9.85
CA HIS A 18 8.80 -8.91 9.12
C HIS A 18 8.46 -9.16 7.65
N ILE A 19 9.26 -9.97 6.95
CA ILE A 19 9.01 -10.31 5.55
C ILE A 19 7.65 -11.00 5.40
N LEU A 20 7.34 -11.96 6.27
CA LEU A 20 6.07 -12.68 6.23
C LEU A 20 4.87 -11.75 6.47
N VAL A 21 4.96 -10.84 7.45
CA VAL A 21 3.91 -9.84 7.72
C VAL A 21 3.69 -8.94 6.51
N ILE A 22 4.77 -8.41 5.91
CA ILE A 22 4.67 -7.56 4.71
C ILE A 22 4.05 -8.34 3.56
N LEU A 23 4.47 -9.59 3.33
CA LEU A 23 3.90 -10.43 2.29
C LEU A 23 2.40 -10.62 2.52
N VAL A 24 1.98 -11.03 3.73
CA VAL A 24 0.55 -11.20 4.06
C VAL A 24 -0.23 -9.93 3.76
N ILE A 25 0.26 -8.77 4.20
CA ILE A 25 -0.39 -7.48 3.95
C ILE A 25 -0.47 -7.18 2.44
N VAL A 26 0.62 -7.35 1.70
CA VAL A 26 0.63 -7.11 0.24
C VAL A 26 -0.36 -8.04 -0.48
N PHE A 27 -0.46 -9.30 -0.08
CA PHE A 27 -1.43 -10.25 -0.62
C PHE A 27 -2.88 -9.91 -0.28
N LEU A 28 -3.13 -9.13 0.79
CA LEU A 28 -4.46 -8.62 1.12
C LEU A 28 -4.79 -7.31 0.37
N VAL A 29 -3.80 -6.45 0.15
CA VAL A 29 -4.00 -5.13 -0.47
C VAL A 29 -4.08 -5.20 -2.00
N LEU A 30 -3.21 -5.98 -2.65
CA LEU A 30 -3.17 -6.07 -4.11
C LEU A 30 -4.51 -6.48 -4.74
N PRO A 31 -5.26 -7.47 -4.21
CA PRO A 31 -6.55 -7.84 -4.80
C PRO A 31 -7.57 -6.72 -4.73
N ILE A 32 -7.59 -5.94 -3.65
CA ILE A 32 -8.51 -4.80 -3.50
C ILE A 32 -8.18 -3.73 -4.53
N HIS A 33 -6.89 -3.42 -4.69
CA HIS A 33 -6.37 -2.47 -5.66
C HIS A 33 -6.75 -2.83 -7.11
N GLU A 34 -6.44 -4.06 -7.53
CA GLU A 34 -6.72 -4.54 -8.87
C GLU A 34 -8.23 -4.71 -9.11
N PHE A 35 -8.98 -5.13 -8.08
CA PHE A 35 -10.43 -5.17 -8.13
C PHE A 35 -11.02 -3.77 -8.34
N ALA A 36 -10.47 -2.73 -7.71
CA ALA A 36 -10.93 -1.36 -7.90
C ALA A 36 -10.71 -0.88 -9.34
N HIS A 37 -9.56 -1.18 -9.96
CA HIS A 37 -9.36 -0.93 -11.40
C HIS A 37 -10.40 -1.67 -12.24
N ALA A 38 -10.57 -2.98 -12.02
CA ALA A 38 -11.49 -3.79 -12.81
C ALA A 38 -12.95 -3.32 -12.66
N GLY A 39 -13.35 -2.97 -11.43
CA GLY A 39 -14.66 -2.44 -11.10
C GLY A 39 -14.93 -1.09 -11.74
N ALA A 40 -13.98 -0.16 -11.66
CA ALA A 40 -14.10 1.15 -12.31
C ALA A 40 -14.21 1.01 -13.83
N ALA A 41 -13.37 0.19 -14.47
CA ALA A 41 -13.45 -0.09 -15.91
C ALA A 41 -14.83 -0.65 -16.29
N TYR A 42 -15.34 -1.61 -15.53
CA TYR A 42 -16.66 -2.22 -15.76
C TYR A 42 -17.79 -1.20 -15.64
N LEU A 43 -17.74 -0.31 -14.64
CA LEU A 43 -18.74 0.74 -14.44
C LEU A 43 -18.68 1.81 -15.54
N LEU A 44 -17.48 2.11 -16.04
CA LEU A 44 -17.25 3.13 -17.09
C LEU A 44 -17.55 2.64 -18.52
N GLY A 45 -17.74 1.33 -18.73
CA GLY A 45 -18.24 0.78 -19.98
C GLY A 45 -17.53 -0.47 -20.49
N ASP A 46 -16.33 -0.80 -19.97
CA ASP A 46 -15.59 -1.98 -20.41
C ASP A 46 -16.13 -3.26 -19.76
N LYS A 47 -17.25 -3.76 -20.31
CA LYS A 47 -17.88 -5.01 -19.86
C LYS A 47 -17.03 -6.25 -20.14
N SER A 48 -16.01 -6.15 -21.01
CA SER A 48 -15.14 -7.27 -21.33
C SER A 48 -14.33 -7.76 -20.12
N ILE A 49 -14.10 -6.89 -19.12
CA ILE A 49 -13.40 -7.23 -17.86
C ILE A 49 -14.05 -8.39 -17.12
N LYS A 50 -15.38 -8.49 -17.15
CA LYS A 50 -16.12 -9.57 -16.47
C LYS A 50 -15.75 -10.95 -17.02
N HIS A 51 -15.60 -11.05 -18.34
CA HIS A 51 -15.24 -12.31 -19.02
C HIS A 51 -13.76 -12.65 -18.93
N ARG A 52 -12.89 -11.66 -18.64
CA ARG A 52 -11.45 -11.84 -18.46
C ARG A 52 -11.05 -12.36 -17.07
N GLY A 53 -12.03 -12.60 -16.18
CA GLY A 53 -11.81 -13.18 -14.85
C GLY A 53 -11.10 -12.24 -13.87
N ARG A 54 -11.18 -10.91 -14.09
CA ARG A 54 -10.42 -9.91 -13.31
C ARG A 54 -11.23 -9.23 -12.21
N LEU A 55 -12.54 -9.39 -12.22
CA LEU A 55 -13.42 -8.91 -11.16
C LEU A 55 -13.49 -9.95 -10.03
N THR A 56 -12.38 -10.11 -9.31
CA THR A 56 -12.22 -11.12 -8.26
C THR A 56 -11.26 -10.64 -7.17
N PHE A 57 -11.53 -11.04 -5.93
CA PHE A 57 -10.63 -10.85 -4.78
C PHE A 57 -9.59 -11.97 -4.65
N ASN A 58 -9.56 -12.94 -5.56
CA ASN A 58 -8.54 -13.98 -5.56
C ASN A 58 -7.16 -13.37 -5.88
N PRO A 59 -6.19 -13.34 -4.94
CA PRO A 59 -4.88 -12.75 -5.18
C PRO A 59 -4.12 -13.44 -6.30
N LEU A 60 -4.28 -14.75 -6.46
CA LEU A 60 -3.58 -15.53 -7.49
C LEU A 60 -3.96 -15.11 -8.91
N SER A 61 -5.15 -14.52 -9.09
CA SER A 61 -5.56 -13.98 -10.38
C SER A 61 -4.70 -12.79 -10.81
N HIS A 62 -4.14 -12.04 -9.85
CA HIS A 62 -3.45 -10.77 -10.04
C HIS A 62 -1.93 -10.85 -9.88
N VAL A 63 -1.40 -12.00 -9.47
CA VAL A 63 0.04 -12.21 -9.33
C VAL A 63 0.68 -12.46 -10.70
N ASP A 64 1.78 -11.76 -10.96
CA ASP A 64 2.75 -12.10 -12.01
C ASP A 64 3.88 -12.93 -11.37
N PRO A 65 4.18 -14.16 -11.84
CA PRO A 65 5.21 -15.00 -11.24
C PRO A 65 6.61 -14.36 -11.25
N LEU A 66 6.97 -13.63 -12.31
CA LEU A 66 8.24 -12.94 -12.40
C LEU A 66 8.23 -11.70 -11.49
N GLY A 67 7.12 -10.97 -11.48
CA GLY A 67 6.93 -9.85 -10.56
C GLY A 67 7.03 -10.27 -9.09
N ALA A 68 6.41 -11.39 -8.71
CA ALA A 68 6.49 -11.95 -7.36
C ALA A 68 7.91 -12.44 -7.02
N LEU A 69 8.62 -13.06 -7.98
CA LEU A 69 10.01 -13.45 -7.80
C LEU A 69 10.92 -12.24 -7.59
N CYS A 70 10.74 -11.18 -8.37
CA CYS A 70 11.45 -9.92 -8.20
C CYS A 70 11.14 -9.28 -6.83
N LEU A 71 9.88 -9.33 -6.38
CA LEU A 71 9.51 -8.83 -5.06
C LEU A 71 10.29 -9.57 -3.95
N LEU A 72 10.40 -10.89 -4.06
CA LEU A 72 11.08 -11.73 -3.07
C LEU A 72 12.61 -11.57 -3.10
N LEU A 73 13.23 -11.44 -4.28
CA LEU A 73 14.68 -11.37 -4.42
C LEU A 73 15.25 -9.95 -4.33
N LEU A 74 14.51 -8.96 -4.85
CA LEU A 74 14.97 -7.58 -5.04
C LEU A 74 14.22 -6.58 -4.16
N GLY A 75 13.17 -7.01 -3.44
CA GLY A 75 12.32 -6.13 -2.64
C GLY A 75 11.37 -5.26 -3.48
N PHE A 76 11.28 -5.50 -4.79
CA PHE A 76 10.40 -4.78 -5.71
C PHE A 76 9.82 -5.73 -6.75
N GLY A 77 8.51 -5.66 -6.96
CA GLY A 77 7.80 -6.48 -7.95
C GLY A 77 6.57 -5.77 -8.49
N TRP A 78 5.93 -6.39 -9.48
CA TRP A 78 4.72 -5.86 -10.11
C TRP A 78 3.62 -6.93 -10.14
N ALA A 79 2.37 -6.46 -10.14
CA ALA A 79 1.20 -7.31 -10.36
C ALA A 79 0.94 -7.49 -11.87
N LYS A 80 0.13 -8.49 -12.20
CA LYS A 80 -0.40 -8.70 -13.54
C LYS A 80 -1.55 -7.71 -13.77
N PRO A 81 -1.38 -6.67 -14.61
CA PRO A 81 -2.33 -5.58 -14.70
C PRO A 81 -3.68 -6.02 -15.28
N VAL A 82 -4.76 -5.33 -14.90
CA VAL A 82 -6.08 -5.52 -15.51
C VAL A 82 -6.03 -5.10 -17.00
N PRO A 83 -6.35 -6.00 -17.94
CA PRO A 83 -6.35 -5.69 -19.37
C PRO A 83 -7.60 -4.89 -19.74
N ILE A 84 -7.50 -3.57 -19.68
CA ILE A 84 -8.58 -2.61 -20.00
C ILE A 84 -8.55 -2.27 -21.49
N ASP A 85 -9.72 -2.17 -22.13
CA ASP A 85 -9.86 -1.69 -23.50
C ASP A 85 -10.44 -0.25 -23.52
N PRO A 86 -9.61 0.78 -23.81
CA PRO A 86 -10.06 2.18 -23.80
C PRO A 86 -11.17 2.48 -24.81
N ARG A 87 -11.31 1.66 -25.86
CA ARG A 87 -12.32 1.85 -26.91
C ARG A 87 -13.73 1.58 -26.42
N ASN A 88 -13.88 0.88 -25.30
CA ASN A 88 -15.18 0.60 -24.68
C ASN A 88 -15.70 1.76 -23.83
N PHE A 89 -14.89 2.79 -23.57
CA PHE A 89 -15.29 3.96 -22.81
C PHE A 89 -15.93 5.01 -23.71
N LYS A 90 -16.93 5.75 -23.18
CA LYS A 90 -17.51 6.91 -23.87
C LYS A 90 -16.47 7.96 -24.22
N ASN A 91 -15.54 8.20 -23.30
CA ASN A 91 -14.36 9.03 -23.53
C ASN A 91 -13.12 8.22 -23.10
N PRO A 92 -12.28 7.76 -24.06
CA PRO A 92 -11.14 6.89 -23.77
C PRO A 92 -10.15 7.48 -22.75
N LYS A 93 -9.85 8.79 -22.84
CA LYS A 93 -8.90 9.43 -21.91
C LYS A 93 -9.44 9.51 -20.50
N VAL A 94 -10.67 9.98 -20.36
CA VAL A 94 -11.32 10.11 -19.05
C VAL A 94 -11.53 8.73 -18.42
N GLY A 95 -11.99 7.76 -19.21
CA GLY A 95 -12.20 6.39 -18.73
C GLY A 95 -10.91 5.75 -18.22
N MET A 96 -9.80 5.93 -18.95
CA MET A 96 -8.48 5.46 -18.52
C MET A 96 -7.99 6.16 -17.25
N ALA A 97 -8.12 7.48 -17.16
CA ALA A 97 -7.67 8.25 -15.99
C ALA A 97 -8.45 7.87 -14.72
N LEU A 98 -9.79 7.80 -14.81
CA LEU A 98 -10.64 7.40 -13.67
C LEU A 98 -10.38 5.96 -13.24
N THR A 99 -10.22 5.06 -14.22
CA THR A 99 -9.90 3.66 -13.92
C THR A 99 -8.54 3.53 -13.24
N ALA A 100 -7.53 4.25 -13.72
CA ALA A 100 -6.20 4.27 -13.12
C ALA A 100 -6.21 4.88 -11.72
N PHE A 101 -7.01 5.92 -11.47
CA PHE A 101 -7.14 6.50 -10.14
C PHE A 101 -7.85 5.59 -9.12
N ALA A 102 -8.71 4.68 -9.59
CA ALA A 102 -9.49 3.80 -8.72
C ALA A 102 -8.64 2.90 -7.81
N GLY A 103 -7.52 2.37 -8.31
CA GLY A 103 -6.56 1.57 -7.53
C GLY A 103 -5.99 2.35 -6.33
N PRO A 104 -5.24 3.45 -6.56
CA PRO A 104 -4.74 4.31 -5.49
C PRO A 104 -5.82 4.81 -4.53
N LEU A 105 -7.00 5.16 -5.06
CA LEU A 105 -8.13 5.58 -4.22
C LEU A 105 -8.58 4.46 -3.28
N SER A 106 -8.65 3.21 -3.76
CA SER A 106 -9.02 2.06 -2.91
C SER A 106 -8.02 1.81 -1.79
N ASN A 107 -6.73 1.99 -2.06
CA ASN A 107 -5.69 1.90 -1.04
C ASN A 107 -5.85 3.02 -0.01
N PHE A 108 -6.10 4.26 -0.44
CA PHE A 108 -6.35 5.36 0.48
C PHE A 108 -7.59 5.12 1.36
N ILE A 109 -8.66 4.54 0.80
CA ILE A 109 -9.84 4.14 1.59
C ILE A 109 -9.48 3.04 2.59
N CYS A 110 -8.72 2.02 2.19
CA CYS A 110 -8.25 0.97 3.11
C CYS A 110 -7.39 1.55 4.23
N ALA A 111 -6.52 2.51 3.90
CA ALA A 111 -5.72 3.25 4.88
C ALA A 111 -6.62 3.95 5.91
N LEU A 112 -7.60 4.76 5.48
CA LEU A 112 -8.54 5.41 6.38
C LEU A 112 -9.28 4.43 7.30
N ILE A 113 -9.77 3.32 6.75
CA ILE A 113 -10.47 2.28 7.52
C ILE A 113 -9.53 1.66 8.57
N SER A 114 -8.30 1.31 8.17
CA SER A 114 -7.32 0.73 9.08
C SER A 114 -6.82 1.70 10.15
N GLY A 115 -6.71 3.00 9.85
CA GLY A 115 -6.38 4.04 10.82
C GLY A 115 -7.49 4.18 11.88
N ALA A 116 -8.75 4.20 11.46
CA ALA A 116 -9.88 4.21 12.38
C ALA A 116 -9.92 2.93 13.24
N ALA A 117 -9.70 1.76 12.63
CA ALA A 117 -9.63 0.49 13.35
C ALA A 117 -8.46 0.45 14.35
N LEU A 118 -7.31 1.02 14.01
CA LEU A 118 -6.15 1.14 14.89
C LEU A 118 -6.45 1.99 16.11
N ILE A 119 -7.03 3.17 15.91
CA ILE A 119 -7.45 4.07 17.01
C ILE A 119 -8.44 3.36 17.93
N LEU A 120 -9.45 2.70 17.35
CA LEU A 120 -10.44 1.94 18.13
C LEU A 120 -9.78 0.82 18.93
N THR A 121 -8.84 0.08 18.31
CA THR A 121 -8.11 -1.02 18.97
C THR A 121 -7.30 -0.52 20.16
N ILE A 122 -6.60 0.61 20.01
CA ILE A 122 -5.81 1.22 21.09
C ILE A 122 -6.72 1.67 22.24
N ASN A 123 -7.83 2.35 21.93
CA ASN A 123 -8.77 2.85 22.95
C ASN A 123 -9.51 1.74 23.70
N LEU A 124 -9.64 0.56 23.10
CA LEU A 124 -10.26 -0.62 23.71
C LEU A 124 -9.22 -1.59 24.30
N ALA A 125 -7.93 -1.25 24.27
CA ALA A 125 -6.88 -2.13 24.75
C ALA A 125 -6.96 -2.30 26.28
N PRO A 126 -6.73 -3.52 26.79
CA PRO A 126 -6.83 -3.80 28.21
C PRO A 126 -5.62 -3.22 28.97
N LYS A 127 -5.74 -3.02 30.29
CA LYS A 127 -4.66 -2.39 31.11
C LYS A 127 -3.35 -3.17 31.03
N GLU A 128 -3.45 -4.49 30.94
CA GLU A 128 -2.35 -5.44 30.78
C GLU A 128 -1.50 -5.13 29.53
N PHE A 129 -2.13 -4.71 28.42
CA PHE A 129 -1.40 -4.30 27.22
C PHE A 129 -0.53 -3.08 27.49
N PHE A 130 -1.07 -2.05 28.16
CA PHE A 130 -0.31 -0.84 28.47
C PHE A 130 0.81 -1.11 29.47
N LEU A 131 0.56 -1.92 30.49
CA LEU A 131 1.59 -2.32 31.46
C LEU A 131 2.72 -3.09 30.78
N TYR A 132 2.40 -4.02 29.88
CA TYR A 132 3.39 -4.72 29.06
C TYR A 132 4.17 -3.77 28.13
N PHE A 133 3.46 -2.86 27.44
CA PHE A 133 4.09 -1.88 26.55
C PHE A 133 5.11 -0.99 27.25
N TYR A 134 4.87 -0.63 28.52
CA TYR A 134 5.81 0.14 29.35
C TYR A 134 6.78 -0.73 30.15
N GLU A 135 6.82 -2.05 29.92
CA GLU A 135 7.67 -3.00 30.67
C GLU A 135 7.43 -2.98 32.19
N LEU A 136 6.21 -2.63 32.62
CA LEU A 136 5.80 -2.50 34.03
C LEU A 136 5.06 -3.73 34.57
N GLY A 137 4.82 -4.77 33.75
CA GLY A 137 4.02 -5.93 34.12
C GLY A 137 4.46 -7.23 33.44
N GLU A 138 3.79 -8.33 33.78
CA GLU A 138 4.06 -9.63 33.17
C GLU A 138 3.64 -9.67 31.69
N ASP A 139 4.43 -10.40 30.90
CA ASP A 139 4.15 -10.67 29.50
C ASP A 139 2.97 -11.65 29.36
N THR A 140 1.76 -11.09 29.30
CA THR A 140 0.53 -11.88 29.16
C THR A 140 0.19 -12.12 27.69
N LEU A 141 -0.41 -13.28 27.39
CA LEU A 141 -0.91 -13.59 26.04
C LEU A 141 -1.85 -12.50 25.50
N VAL A 142 -2.67 -11.91 26.36
CA VAL A 142 -3.60 -10.83 25.99
C VAL A 142 -2.82 -9.60 25.53
N ALA A 143 -1.81 -9.17 26.28
CA ALA A 143 -0.97 -8.03 25.92
C ALA A 143 -0.24 -8.25 24.59
N GLN A 144 0.34 -9.44 24.40
CA GLN A 144 1.00 -9.81 23.14
C GLN A 144 0.04 -9.73 21.94
N VAL A 145 -1.17 -10.27 22.07
CA VAL A 145 -2.17 -10.26 21.00
C VAL A 145 -2.51 -8.83 20.59
N PHE A 146 -2.72 -7.93 21.55
CA PHE A 146 -3.00 -6.52 21.26
C PHE A 146 -1.80 -5.82 20.61
N TYR A 147 -0.58 -6.09 21.09
CA TYR A 147 0.65 -5.57 20.49
C TYR A 147 0.77 -5.95 19.00
N TYR A 148 0.64 -7.24 18.68
CA TYR A 148 0.74 -7.71 17.30
C TYR A 148 -0.42 -7.22 16.43
N LEU A 149 -1.62 -7.07 16.98
CA LEU A 149 -2.77 -6.51 16.27
C LEU A 149 -2.54 -5.03 15.90
N ILE A 150 -2.06 -4.22 16.85
CA ILE A 150 -1.71 -2.81 16.63
C ILE A 150 -0.61 -2.71 15.57
N LEU A 151 0.43 -3.54 15.68
CA LEU A 151 1.53 -3.60 14.72
C LEU A 151 1.02 -3.95 13.32
N PHE A 152 0.15 -4.96 13.20
CA PHE A 152 -0.45 -5.36 11.94
C PHE A 152 -1.28 -4.24 11.31
N LEU A 153 -2.19 -3.62 12.08
CA LEU A 153 -3.04 -2.53 11.61
C LEU A 153 -2.23 -1.30 11.18
N TYR A 154 -1.19 -0.95 11.93
CA TYR A 154 -0.30 0.15 11.58
C TYR A 154 0.49 -0.14 10.29
N ASN A 155 1.03 -1.35 10.14
CA ASN A 155 1.71 -1.74 8.88
C ASN A 155 0.74 -1.79 7.70
N PHE A 156 -0.49 -2.29 7.91
CA PHE A 156 -1.52 -2.31 6.88
C PHE A 156 -1.89 -0.89 6.43
N LEU A 157 -2.04 0.04 7.37
CA LEU A 157 -2.23 1.47 7.12
C LEU A 157 -1.06 2.05 6.31
N ALA A 158 0.17 1.90 6.80
CA ALA A 158 1.36 2.47 6.18
C ALA A 158 1.61 1.92 4.78
N ILE A 159 1.41 0.63 4.55
CA ILE A 159 1.57 -0.01 3.24
C ILE A 159 0.50 0.49 2.26
N ASN A 160 -0.76 0.63 2.67
CA ASN A 160 -1.81 1.17 1.82
C ASN A 160 -1.52 2.63 1.41
N VAL A 161 -1.13 3.47 2.37
CA VAL A 161 -0.71 4.86 2.10
C VAL A 161 0.47 4.90 1.13
N SER A 162 1.50 4.10 1.39
CA SER A 162 2.71 4.02 0.55
C SER A 162 2.36 3.60 -0.87
N LEU A 163 1.54 2.56 -1.04
CA LEU A 163 1.11 2.07 -2.35
C LEU A 163 0.23 3.09 -3.09
N ALA A 164 -0.61 3.84 -2.38
CA ALA A 164 -1.41 4.91 -2.99
C ALA A 164 -0.51 6.04 -3.52
N ILE A 165 0.40 6.55 -2.69
CA ILE A 165 1.36 7.61 -3.06
C ILE A 165 2.23 7.14 -4.23
N PHE A 166 2.78 5.93 -4.12
CA PHE A 166 3.67 5.38 -5.12
C PHE A 166 2.96 5.23 -6.47
N ASN A 167 1.76 4.65 -6.49
CA ASN A 167 1.02 4.50 -7.75
C ASN A 167 0.49 5.82 -8.31
N LEU A 168 0.47 6.92 -7.55
CA LEU A 168 0.13 8.26 -8.05
C LEU A 168 1.32 9.02 -8.64
N ILE A 169 2.55 8.50 -8.53
CA ILE A 169 3.70 9.09 -9.22
C ILE A 169 3.42 9.07 -10.73
N PRO A 170 3.52 10.21 -11.43
CA PRO A 170 3.12 10.33 -12.84
C PRO A 170 4.21 9.79 -13.79
N LEU A 171 4.64 8.55 -13.55
CA LEU A 171 5.70 7.87 -14.29
C LEU A 171 5.22 6.46 -14.68
N PRO A 172 5.17 6.10 -15.98
CA PRO A 172 4.81 4.74 -16.37
C PRO A 172 5.74 3.70 -15.73
N PRO A 173 5.31 2.45 -15.53
CA PRO A 173 3.95 1.92 -15.68
C PRO A 173 2.94 2.29 -14.57
N LEU A 174 3.28 3.16 -13.62
CA LEU A 174 2.42 3.50 -12.47
C LEU A 174 1.13 4.18 -12.92
N ASP A 175 0.07 4.04 -12.14
CA ASP A 175 -1.27 4.53 -12.51
C ASP A 175 -1.36 6.04 -12.68
N GLY A 176 -0.58 6.80 -11.92
CA GLY A 176 -0.47 8.25 -12.01
C GLY A 176 -0.09 8.73 -13.41
N SER A 177 0.65 7.92 -14.19
CA SER A 177 0.95 8.25 -15.59
C SER A 177 -0.31 8.29 -16.46
N LYS A 178 -1.23 7.35 -16.28
CA LYS A 178 -2.50 7.30 -17.01
C LYS A 178 -3.43 8.44 -16.58
N VAL A 179 -3.35 8.89 -15.33
CA VAL A 179 -4.03 10.10 -14.85
C VAL A 179 -3.44 11.34 -15.54
N LEU A 180 -2.11 11.46 -15.61
CA LEU A 180 -1.42 12.55 -16.31
C LEU A 180 -1.80 12.62 -17.80
N TYR A 181 -1.99 11.48 -18.46
CA TYR A 181 -2.37 11.41 -19.89
C TYR A 181 -3.67 12.15 -20.22
N LEU A 182 -4.55 12.37 -19.24
CA LEU A 182 -5.76 13.17 -19.40
C LEU A 182 -5.45 14.60 -19.89
N PHE A 183 -4.33 15.17 -19.42
CA PHE A 183 -3.93 16.54 -19.68
C PHE A 183 -2.97 16.69 -20.87
N LEU A 184 -2.53 15.57 -21.46
CA LEU A 184 -1.51 15.57 -22.51
C LEU A 184 -2.10 15.36 -23.91
N PRO A 185 -1.48 15.96 -24.96
CA PRO A 185 -1.82 15.65 -26.34
C PRO A 185 -1.37 14.22 -26.71
N TYR A 186 -2.03 13.59 -27.69
CA TYR A 186 -1.75 12.20 -28.09
C TYR A 186 -0.27 11.96 -28.45
N LYS A 187 0.37 12.91 -29.14
CA LYS A 187 1.81 12.84 -29.48
C LYS A 187 2.71 12.71 -28.24
N ALA A 188 2.38 13.38 -27.14
CA ALA A 188 3.16 13.28 -25.91
C ALA A 188 2.93 11.93 -25.22
N ILE A 189 1.70 11.41 -25.25
CA ILE A 189 1.36 10.06 -24.74
C ILE A 189 2.17 9.00 -25.51
N ASP A 190 2.23 9.11 -26.84
CA ASP A 190 2.99 8.16 -27.66
C ASP A 190 4.49 8.20 -27.33
N PHE A 191 5.05 9.40 -27.13
CA PHE A 191 6.44 9.56 -26.70
C PHE A 191 6.70 8.93 -25.32
N ILE A 192 5.83 9.18 -24.34
CA ILE A 192 5.96 8.60 -23.00
C ILE A 192 5.82 7.08 -23.04
N ASN A 193 4.90 6.53 -23.84
CA ASN A 193 4.75 5.10 -24.03
C ASN A 193 6.00 4.47 -24.69
N GLN A 194 6.71 5.18 -25.57
CA GLN A 194 7.98 4.72 -26.10
C GLN A 194 9.08 4.64 -25.02
N LEU A 195 9.05 5.54 -24.04
CA LEU A 195 9.94 5.54 -22.88
C LEU A 195 9.60 4.45 -21.86
N GLN A 196 8.40 3.84 -21.93
CA GLN A 196 7.99 2.75 -21.04
C GLN A 196 8.95 1.56 -21.04
N ARG A 197 9.72 1.35 -22.13
CA ARG A 197 10.77 0.31 -22.18
C ARG A 197 11.89 0.52 -21.15
N TYR A 198 12.13 1.76 -20.73
CA TYR A 198 13.12 2.13 -19.70
C TYR A 198 12.47 2.40 -18.35
N ALA A 199 11.13 2.43 -18.29
CA ALA A 199 10.38 2.82 -17.11
C ALA A 199 10.76 2.03 -15.85
N TYR A 200 10.93 0.72 -15.95
CA TYR A 200 11.29 -0.11 -14.80
C TYR A 200 12.64 0.29 -14.18
N ILE A 201 13.62 0.62 -15.01
CA ILE A 201 14.95 1.07 -14.56
C ILE A 201 14.85 2.47 -13.93
N ILE A 202 14.10 3.38 -14.58
CA ILE A 202 13.90 4.75 -14.08
C ILE A 202 13.15 4.72 -12.75
N ILE A 203 12.06 3.95 -12.64
CA ILE A 203 11.30 3.75 -11.39
C ILE A 203 12.22 3.23 -10.30
N TYR A 204 13.01 2.19 -10.58
CA TYR A 204 13.91 1.62 -9.58
C TYR A 204 14.93 2.67 -9.07
N GLY A 205 15.51 3.46 -9.98
CA GLY A 205 16.39 4.57 -9.63
C GLY A 205 15.70 5.65 -8.78
N VAL A 206 14.47 6.02 -9.16
CA VAL A 206 13.65 7.01 -8.45
C VAL A 206 13.28 6.51 -7.05
N ILE A 207 12.84 5.25 -6.91
CA ILE A 207 12.54 4.63 -5.62
C ILE A 207 13.76 4.69 -4.70
N ILE A 208 14.93 4.28 -5.20
CA ILE A 208 16.16 4.29 -4.39
C ILE A 208 16.51 5.72 -3.97
N MET A 209 16.48 6.69 -4.89
CA MET A 209 16.78 8.08 -4.56
C MET A 209 15.81 8.64 -3.51
N LEU A 210 14.51 8.48 -3.73
CA LEU A 210 13.48 9.02 -2.85
C LEU A 210 13.42 8.32 -1.49
N SER A 211 13.73 7.02 -1.45
CA SER A 211 13.83 6.26 -0.19
C SER A 211 15.05 6.70 0.60
N ARG A 212 16.20 6.93 -0.06
CA ARG A 212 17.43 7.40 0.60
C ARG A 212 17.36 8.85 1.05
N SER A 213 16.60 9.70 0.39
CA SER A 213 16.42 11.10 0.79
C SER A 213 15.46 11.28 1.97
N GLY A 214 14.69 10.25 2.32
CA GLY A 214 13.62 10.32 3.33
C GLY A 214 12.35 11.05 2.82
N ALA A 215 12.34 11.56 1.59
CA ALA A 215 11.20 12.30 1.04
C ALA A 215 9.95 11.41 0.93
N LEU A 216 10.10 10.16 0.47
CA LEU A 216 9.00 9.19 0.46
C LEU A 216 8.49 8.89 1.87
N GLY A 217 9.40 8.79 2.85
CA GLY A 217 9.05 8.59 4.25
C GLY A 217 8.22 9.75 4.79
N GLY A 218 8.71 10.98 4.66
CA GLY A 218 7.98 12.16 5.14
C GLY A 218 6.61 12.36 4.50
N ILE A 219 6.45 12.08 3.20
CA ILE A 219 5.14 12.13 2.53
C ILE A 219 4.23 11.02 3.07
N THR A 220 4.75 9.81 3.25
CA THR A 220 3.99 8.68 3.81
C THR A 220 3.53 9.00 5.23
N ASP A 221 4.43 9.50 6.08
CA ASP A 221 4.13 9.86 7.47
C ASP A 221 3.07 10.96 7.55
N PHE A 222 3.15 11.96 6.66
CA PHE A 222 2.12 13.00 6.56
C PHE A 222 0.72 12.41 6.29
N PHE A 223 0.60 11.51 5.32
CA PHE A 223 -0.69 10.88 5.00
C PHE A 223 -1.12 9.84 6.04
N VAL A 224 -0.19 9.15 6.70
CA VAL A 224 -0.48 8.27 7.84
C VAL A 224 -1.08 9.10 8.98
N ASN A 225 -0.48 10.24 9.33
CA ASN A 225 -1.01 11.15 10.35
C ASN A 225 -2.40 11.67 10.00
N ILE A 226 -2.68 11.96 8.72
CA ILE A 226 -4.04 12.29 8.26
C ILE A 226 -5.01 11.14 8.57
N CYS A 227 -4.63 9.91 8.26
CA CYS A 227 -5.47 8.72 8.54
C CYS A 227 -5.64 8.46 10.04
N LEU A 228 -4.76 9.01 10.88
CA LEU A 228 -4.81 8.97 12.34
C LEU A 228 -5.40 10.26 12.96
N PHE A 229 -6.09 11.07 12.15
CA PHE A 229 -6.73 12.32 12.55
C PHE A 229 -5.78 13.33 13.21
N GLY A 230 -4.56 13.40 12.71
CA GLY A 230 -3.52 14.34 13.16
C GLY A 230 -2.65 13.82 14.30
N ASN A 231 -2.89 12.62 14.80
CA ASN A 231 -2.06 12.00 15.83
C ASN A 231 -0.96 11.13 15.21
N ASN A 232 0.17 11.00 15.91
CA ASN A 232 1.11 9.92 15.63
C ASN A 232 0.76 8.69 16.50
N LEU A 233 1.33 7.51 16.15
CA LEU A 233 1.06 6.27 16.88
C LEU A 233 1.47 6.34 18.36
N GLY A 234 2.60 6.99 18.66
CA GLY A 234 3.11 7.14 20.02
C GLY A 234 2.15 7.96 20.89
N ASP A 235 1.65 9.08 20.38
CA ASP A 235 0.70 9.94 21.08
C ASP A 235 -0.61 9.19 21.38
N LEU A 236 -1.11 8.40 20.43
CA LEU A 236 -2.31 7.58 20.62
C LEU A 236 -2.12 6.56 21.75
N ILE A 237 -1.01 5.84 21.74
CA ILE A 237 -0.72 4.83 22.78
C ILE A 237 -0.52 5.51 24.14
N TYR A 238 0.23 6.62 24.18
CA TYR A 238 0.50 7.37 25.41
C TYR A 238 -0.78 7.92 26.04
N ASN A 239 -1.62 8.59 25.27
CA ASN A 239 -2.87 9.17 25.76
C ASN A 239 -3.85 8.09 26.24
N ALA A 240 -3.98 6.99 25.50
CA ALA A 240 -4.82 5.87 25.89
C ALA A 240 -4.30 5.19 27.17
N ALA A 241 -2.98 5.04 27.31
CA ALA A 241 -2.37 4.48 28.52
C ALA A 241 -2.65 5.32 29.77
N ILE A 242 -2.51 6.64 29.68
CA ILE A 242 -2.86 7.55 30.79
C ILE A 242 -4.32 7.37 31.16
N SER A 243 -5.23 7.36 30.18
CA SER A 243 -6.67 7.18 30.44
C SER A 243 -7.02 5.81 31.01
N ALA A 244 -6.19 4.79 30.81
CA ALA A 244 -6.44 3.44 31.30
C ALA A 244 -5.84 3.19 32.71
N LEU A 245 -4.76 3.90 33.07
CA LEU A 245 -4.07 3.73 34.34
C LEU A 245 -4.68 4.55 35.49
N PHE A 246 -5.37 5.65 35.17
CA PHE A 246 -6.11 6.50 36.12
C PHE A 246 -7.62 6.30 35.97
#